data_AF-A0A194VBN3-F1
#
_entry.id   AF-A0A194VBN3-F1
#
_cell.length_a   1.000
_cell.length_b   1.000
_cell.length_c   1.000
_cell.angle_alpha   90.00
_cell.angle_beta   90.00
_cell.angle_gamma   90.00
#
_symmetry.space_group_name_H-M   'P 1'
#
loop_
_entity.id
_entity.type
_entity.pdbx_description
1 polymer ?
#
loop_
_entity_poly.entity_id
_entity_poly.type
_entity_poly.pdbx_seq_one_letter_code
_entity_poly.pdbx_strand_id
1 'polypeptide(L)'
;MEEPIFDGREGISADEMSGGESRLIHFKFEPMILHVLTASPHHAQLILRCGLQAGFRESGAINLLPTSASSDAVTPIVAIRSMGLGLESLIGRETNRIKHCTVSGEYLKALIKIANERFVENARRIERFRVLLREATAAGGGGGGGKAREGGGGA
;
A
#
# COMPACT_ATOMS: atom_id res chain seq x y z
N MET A 1 34.42 -23.40 5.43
CA MET A 1 34.72 -22.28 4.52
C MET A 1 33.46 -22.04 3.72
N GLU A 2 32.71 -20.99 4.04
CA GLU A 2 31.54 -20.61 3.26
C GLU A 2 32.03 -19.99 1.94
N GLU A 3 31.54 -20.50 0.82
CA GLU A 3 31.85 -19.93 -0.49
C GLU A 3 31.32 -18.49 -0.57
N PRO A 4 32.07 -17.55 -1.15
CA PRO A 4 31.63 -16.18 -1.25
C PRO A 4 30.40 -16.08 -2.16
N ILE A 5 29.34 -15.45 -1.65
CA ILE A 5 28.09 -15.15 -2.39
C ILE A 5 28.35 -14.27 -3.63
N PHE A 6 29.50 -13.59 -3.65
CA PHE A 6 29.99 -12.78 -4.75
C PHE A 6 31.12 -13.50 -5.47
N ASP A 7 30.87 -13.97 -6.69
CA ASP A 7 31.90 -14.56 -7.56
C ASP A 7 32.69 -13.50 -8.34
N GLY A 8 32.31 -12.22 -8.24
CA GLY A 8 32.99 -11.09 -8.85
C GLY A 8 32.97 -11.10 -10.38
N ARG A 9 32.19 -12.00 -11.00
CA ARG A 9 32.08 -12.10 -12.46
C ARG A 9 31.00 -11.14 -12.95
N GLU A 10 31.33 -10.34 -13.96
CA GLU A 10 30.32 -9.57 -14.68
C GLU A 10 29.25 -10.52 -15.25
N GLY A 11 28.00 -10.07 -15.25
CA GLY A 11 26.83 -10.89 -15.54
C GLY A 11 26.96 -11.68 -16.85
N ILE A 12 26.59 -12.96 -16.79
CA ILE A 12 26.58 -13.87 -17.94
C ILE A 12 25.58 -13.36 -19.00
N SER A 13 25.92 -13.50 -20.28
CA SER A 13 25.10 -13.05 -21.42
C SER A 13 23.71 -13.71 -21.46
N ALA A 14 22.75 -13.06 -22.14
CA ALA A 14 21.38 -13.57 -22.27
C ALA A 14 21.30 -14.95 -22.96
N ASP A 15 22.28 -15.30 -23.80
CA ASP A 15 22.33 -16.59 -24.50
C ASP A 15 22.67 -17.78 -23.58
N GLU A 16 23.43 -17.55 -22.50
CA GLU A 16 23.73 -18.61 -21.51
C GLU A 16 22.56 -18.89 -20.56
N MET A 17 21.44 -18.15 -20.67
CA MET A 17 20.23 -18.33 -19.83
C MET A 17 19.38 -19.56 -20.20
N SER A 18 19.68 -20.24 -21.32
CA SER A 18 18.80 -21.26 -21.93
C SER A 18 18.95 -22.69 -21.36
N GLY A 19 19.81 -22.92 -20.37
CA GLY A 19 20.26 -24.28 -19.99
C GLY A 19 19.60 -24.99 -18.79
N GLY A 20 18.69 -24.38 -18.03
CA GLY A 20 18.09 -25.02 -16.84
C GLY A 20 17.09 -24.14 -16.08
N GLU A 21 16.47 -24.68 -15.02
CA GLU A 21 15.58 -23.91 -14.13
C GLU A 21 16.34 -22.71 -13.53
N SER A 22 16.09 -21.53 -14.10
CA SER A 22 16.68 -20.27 -13.67
C SER A 22 15.63 -19.43 -12.95
N ARG A 23 15.90 -19.05 -11.70
CA ARG A 23 15.03 -18.15 -10.91
C ARG A 23 15.72 -16.83 -10.70
N LEU A 24 15.00 -15.73 -10.85
CA LEU A 24 15.52 -14.41 -10.58
C LEU A 24 15.42 -14.08 -9.09
N ILE A 25 16.42 -13.40 -8.55
CA ILE A 25 16.46 -12.95 -7.15
C ILE A 25 16.26 -11.44 -7.13
N HIS A 26 15.18 -11.00 -6.47
CA HIS A 26 14.78 -9.61 -6.44
C HIS A 26 14.96 -9.02 -5.03
N PHE A 27 15.49 -7.82 -4.96
CA PHE A 27 15.36 -6.95 -3.79
C PHE A 27 14.04 -6.17 -3.93
N LYS A 28 13.15 -6.29 -2.94
CA LYS A 28 11.81 -5.71 -3.02
C LYS A 28 11.41 -5.00 -1.73
N PHE A 29 10.87 -3.80 -1.86
CA PHE A 29 10.12 -3.11 -0.83
C PHE A 29 8.73 -2.75 -1.37
N GLU A 30 7.70 -3.15 -0.64
CA GLU A 30 6.31 -2.80 -0.93
C GLU A 30 5.73 -1.97 0.23
N PRO A 31 5.10 -0.81 -0.06
CA PRO A 31 4.42 -0.02 0.95
C PRO A 31 3.12 -0.71 1.40
N MET A 32 2.47 -0.15 2.43
CA MET A 32 1.22 -0.71 2.95
C MET A 32 0.12 -0.74 1.88
N ILE A 33 -0.59 -1.86 1.81
CA ILE A 33 -1.87 -2.02 1.13
C ILE A 33 -2.90 -2.43 2.19
N LEU A 34 -3.98 -1.68 2.31
CA LEU A 34 -5.06 -1.94 3.26
C LEU A 34 -6.41 -1.96 2.54
N HIS A 35 -7.15 -3.06 2.65
CA HIS A 35 -8.53 -3.15 2.20
C HIS A 35 -9.48 -2.99 3.38
N VAL A 36 -10.45 -2.09 3.26
CA VAL A 36 -11.42 -1.79 4.32
C VAL A 36 -12.83 -2.00 3.76
N LEU A 37 -13.57 -2.95 4.31
CA LEU A 37 -15.01 -3.05 4.09
C LEU A 37 -15.71 -1.93 4.86
N THR A 38 -16.56 -1.16 4.18
CA THR A 38 -17.21 0.01 4.75
C THR A 38 -18.70 -0.22 4.92
N ALA A 39 -19.27 0.36 5.99
CA ALA A 39 -20.68 0.19 6.33
C ALA A 39 -21.64 0.92 5.36
N SER A 40 -21.13 1.90 4.60
CA SER A 40 -21.92 2.62 3.60
C SER A 40 -21.01 3.37 2.60
N PRO A 41 -21.54 3.84 1.46
CA PRO A 41 -20.80 4.69 0.52
C PRO A 41 -20.27 5.99 1.15
N HIS A 42 -20.97 6.52 2.16
CA HIS A 42 -20.51 7.68 2.91
C HIS A 42 -19.19 7.41 3.65
N HIS A 43 -19.12 6.29 4.37
CA HIS A 43 -17.88 5.87 5.04
C HIS A 43 -16.76 5.58 4.03
N ALA A 44 -17.09 5.01 2.88
CA ALA A 44 -16.12 4.79 1.80
C ALA A 44 -15.49 6.10 1.31
N GLN A 45 -16.31 7.11 1.06
CA GLN A 45 -15.85 8.44 0.63
C GLN A 45 -14.97 9.11 1.70
N LEU A 46 -15.34 9.00 2.98
CA LEU A 46 -14.56 9.53 4.10
C LEU A 46 -13.16 8.90 4.17
N ILE A 47 -13.08 7.56 4.10
CA ILE A 47 -11.82 6.83 4.14
C ILE A 47 -10.95 7.16 2.92
N LEU A 48 -11.54 7.20 1.71
CA LEU A 48 -10.84 7.58 0.48
C LEU A 48 -10.22 8.98 0.59
N ARG A 49 -10.98 9.96 1.10
CA ARG A 49 -10.48 11.32 1.31
C ARG A 49 -9.29 11.34 2.27
N CYS A 50 -9.38 10.64 3.41
CA CYS A 50 -8.28 10.53 4.37
C CYS A 50 -7.05 9.89 3.71
N GLY A 51 -7.23 8.83 2.93
CA GLY A 51 -6.15 8.15 2.21
C GLY A 51 -5.44 9.07 1.22
N LEU A 52 -6.20 9.77 0.37
CA LEU A 52 -5.65 10.72 -0.60
C LEU A 52 -4.87 11.85 0.08
N GLN A 53 -5.41 12.42 1.17
CA GLN A 53 -4.75 13.47 1.96
C GLN A 53 -3.47 12.97 2.66
N ALA A 54 -3.45 11.71 3.09
CA ALA A 54 -2.27 11.11 3.71
C ALA A 54 -1.14 10.77 2.72
N GLY A 55 -1.45 10.75 1.41
CA GLY A 55 -0.49 10.48 0.33
C GLY A 55 -0.68 9.13 -0.38
N PHE A 56 -1.79 8.42 -0.15
CA PHE A 56 -2.14 7.17 -0.84
C PHE A 56 -2.93 7.47 -2.12
N ARG A 57 -2.24 7.98 -3.15
CA ARG A 57 -2.86 8.51 -4.39
C ARG A 57 -3.55 7.47 -5.25
N GLU A 58 -3.15 6.22 -5.11
CA GLU A 58 -3.66 5.08 -5.88
C GLU A 58 -4.85 4.38 -5.18
N SER A 59 -5.39 5.00 -4.12
CA SER A 59 -6.55 4.49 -3.40
C SER A 59 -7.81 4.47 -4.27
N GLY A 60 -8.66 3.48 -4.08
CA GLY A 60 -9.90 3.30 -4.86
C GLY A 60 -10.94 2.47 -4.12
N ALA A 61 -12.14 2.36 -4.67
CA ALA A 61 -13.22 1.56 -4.07
C ALA A 61 -13.94 0.70 -5.11
N ILE A 62 -14.42 -0.46 -4.66
CA ILE A 62 -15.23 -1.41 -5.42
C ILE A 62 -16.53 -1.70 -4.66
N ASN A 63 -17.48 -2.41 -5.29
CA ASN A 63 -18.80 -2.70 -4.74
C ASN A 63 -19.60 -1.44 -4.41
N LEU A 64 -19.61 -0.47 -5.35
CA LEU A 64 -20.31 0.81 -5.23
C LEU A 64 -21.80 0.73 -5.60
N LEU A 65 -22.22 -0.38 -6.23
CA LEU A 65 -23.58 -0.60 -6.69
C LEU A 65 -24.13 -1.89 -6.06
N PRO A 66 -25.46 -2.01 -5.87
CA PRO A 66 -26.09 -3.23 -5.40
C PRO A 66 -25.78 -4.40 -6.34
N THR A 67 -25.53 -5.58 -5.76
CA THR A 67 -25.22 -6.82 -6.53
C THR A 67 -26.49 -7.58 -6.93
N SER A 68 -27.64 -7.25 -6.33
CA SER A 68 -28.93 -7.87 -6.55
C SER A 68 -30.06 -6.84 -6.58
N ALA A 69 -31.21 -7.21 -7.14
CA ALA A 69 -32.43 -6.39 -7.13
C ALA A 69 -33.07 -6.28 -5.72
N SER A 70 -32.52 -6.96 -4.71
CA SER A 70 -32.86 -6.74 -3.30
C SER A 70 -32.28 -5.40 -2.83
N SER A 71 -33.00 -4.70 -1.97
CA SER A 71 -32.60 -3.44 -1.34
C SER A 71 -31.47 -3.63 -0.29
N ASP A 72 -30.46 -4.44 -0.59
CA ASP A 72 -29.32 -4.63 0.30
C ASP A 72 -28.49 -3.35 0.37
N ALA A 73 -28.07 -3.02 1.59
CA ALA A 73 -27.21 -1.86 1.81
C ALA A 73 -25.88 -2.05 1.08
N VAL A 74 -25.50 -1.06 0.26
CA VAL A 74 -24.22 -1.07 -0.44
C VAL A 74 -23.09 -0.93 0.59
N THR A 75 -22.19 -1.92 0.63
CA THR A 75 -21.01 -1.93 1.51
C THR A 75 -19.72 -1.93 0.67
N PRO A 76 -19.23 -0.76 0.23
CA PRO A 76 -18.04 -0.70 -0.60
C PRO A 76 -16.80 -1.22 0.11
N ILE A 77 -15.86 -1.76 -0.67
CA ILE A 77 -14.50 -2.07 -0.19
C ILE A 77 -13.58 -0.98 -0.70
N VAL A 78 -12.90 -0.29 0.21
CA VAL A 78 -11.90 0.74 -0.09
C VAL A 78 -10.50 0.13 0.01
N ALA A 79 -9.70 0.27 -1.04
CA ALA A 79 -8.28 -0.03 -1.04
C ALA A 79 -7.47 1.26 -0.79
N ILE A 80 -6.68 1.28 0.28
CA ILE A 80 -5.70 2.31 0.61
C ILE A 80 -4.32 1.80 0.21
N ARG A 81 -3.70 2.44 -0.78
CA ARG A 81 -2.42 1.99 -1.36
C ARG A 81 -1.64 3.14 -2.00
N SER A 82 -0.33 2.94 -2.15
CA SER A 82 0.48 3.80 -3.01
C SER A 82 1.51 2.99 -3.78
N MET A 83 1.56 3.15 -5.11
CA MET A 83 2.58 2.56 -5.97
C MET A 83 3.86 3.40 -5.97
N GLY A 84 3.77 4.71 -5.72
CA GLY A 84 4.90 5.64 -5.76
C GLY A 84 6.03 5.42 -4.74
N LEU A 85 5.90 4.47 -3.81
CA LEU A 85 6.96 4.11 -2.86
C LEU A 85 7.60 2.74 -3.13
N GLY A 86 7.01 1.89 -3.97
CA GLY A 86 7.51 0.53 -4.23
C GLY A 86 8.90 0.55 -4.88
N LEU A 87 9.82 -0.28 -4.36
CA LEU A 87 11.16 -0.47 -4.91
C LEU A 87 11.31 -1.93 -5.31
N GLU A 88 11.78 -2.17 -6.53
CA GLU A 88 12.13 -3.50 -7.00
C GLU A 88 13.40 -3.41 -7.84
N SER A 89 14.33 -4.32 -7.60
CA SER A 89 15.55 -4.45 -8.40
C SER A 89 16.01 -5.90 -8.45
N LEU A 90 16.48 -6.33 -9.62
CA LEU A 90 17.13 -7.62 -9.81
C LEU A 90 18.53 -7.58 -9.18
N ILE A 91 18.80 -8.47 -8.24
CA ILE A 91 20.09 -8.56 -7.53
C ILE A 91 20.86 -9.84 -7.80
N GLY A 92 20.21 -10.81 -8.46
CA GLY A 92 20.87 -12.07 -8.76
C GLY A 92 19.96 -13.07 -9.47
N ARG A 93 20.47 -14.28 -9.60
CA ARG A 93 19.74 -15.42 -10.12
C ARG A 93 20.18 -16.69 -9.40
N GLU A 94 19.31 -17.68 -9.39
CA GLU A 94 19.59 -19.04 -8.96
C GLU A 94 19.57 -19.94 -10.19
N THR A 95 20.65 -20.67 -10.41
CA THR A 95 20.79 -21.64 -11.51
C THR A 95 21.29 -22.95 -10.90
N ASN A 96 20.58 -24.06 -11.15
CA ASN A 96 20.94 -25.38 -10.57
C ASN A 96 21.13 -25.35 -9.04
N ARG A 97 20.29 -24.59 -8.31
CA ARG A 97 20.37 -24.35 -6.86
C ARG A 97 21.59 -23.55 -6.38
N ILE A 98 22.39 -23.01 -7.30
CA ILE A 98 23.51 -22.12 -7.00
C ILE A 98 23.05 -20.68 -7.19
N LYS A 99 23.23 -19.86 -6.15
CA LYS A 99 22.85 -18.44 -6.17
C LYS A 99 24.02 -17.60 -6.65
N HIS A 100 23.79 -16.78 -7.66
CA HIS A 100 24.75 -15.84 -8.21
C HIS A 100 24.25 -14.42 -7.96
N CYS A 101 25.02 -13.63 -7.22
CA CYS A 101 24.81 -12.18 -7.12
C CYS A 101 25.29 -11.52 -8.42
N THR A 102 24.45 -10.71 -9.05
CA THR A 102 24.75 -10.06 -10.34
C THR A 102 25.03 -8.57 -10.22
N VAL A 103 25.06 -8.05 -8.99
CA VAL A 103 25.22 -6.62 -8.69
C VAL A 103 26.40 -6.41 -7.75
N SER A 104 26.93 -5.20 -7.65
CA SER A 104 28.03 -4.89 -6.72
C SER A 104 27.55 -4.74 -5.27
N GLY A 105 28.47 -4.87 -4.31
CA GLY A 105 28.16 -4.62 -2.90
C GLY A 105 27.71 -3.17 -2.63
N GLU A 106 28.31 -2.19 -3.32
CA GLU A 106 27.90 -0.78 -3.23
C GLU A 106 26.47 -0.55 -3.78
N TYR A 107 26.09 -1.27 -4.83
CA TYR A 107 24.72 -1.25 -5.34
C TYR A 107 23.72 -1.77 -4.30
N LEU A 108 24.02 -2.90 -3.64
CA LEU A 108 23.17 -3.41 -2.55
C LEU A 108 23.03 -2.42 -1.39
N LYS A 109 24.13 -1.77 -0.98
CA LYS A 109 24.08 -0.73 0.06
C LYS A 109 23.17 0.43 -0.35
N ALA A 110 23.23 0.86 -1.62
CA ALA A 110 22.36 1.89 -2.15
C ALA A 110 20.88 1.46 -2.13
N LEU A 111 20.58 0.22 -2.55
CA LEU A 111 19.21 -0.33 -2.48
C LEU A 111 18.67 -0.34 -1.05
N ILE A 112 19.47 -0.81 -0.08
CA ILE A 112 19.10 -0.85 1.34
C ILE A 112 18.81 0.55 1.86
N LYS A 113 19.67 1.53 1.54
CA LYS A 113 19.48 2.92 1.94
C LYS A 113 18.15 3.48 1.40
N ILE A 114 17.90 3.34 0.10
CA ILE A 114 16.67 3.82 -0.54
C ILE A 114 15.44 3.12 0.05
N ALA A 115 15.51 1.80 0.29
CA ALA A 115 14.43 1.05 0.90
C ALA A 115 14.10 1.56 2.31
N ASN A 116 15.11 1.79 3.14
CA ASN A 116 14.92 2.32 4.49
C ASN A 116 14.29 3.72 4.47
N GLU A 117 14.70 4.60 3.56
CA GLU A 117 14.07 5.92 3.38
C GLU A 117 12.58 5.78 3.02
N ARG A 118 12.25 4.84 2.14
CA ARG A 118 10.87 4.54 1.73
C ARG A 118 10.05 3.89 2.84
N PHE A 119 10.65 3.04 3.68
CA PHE A 119 10.01 2.51 4.89
C PHE A 119 9.61 3.64 5.84
N VAL A 120 10.50 4.58 6.10
CA VAL A 120 10.23 5.72 6.98
C VAL A 120 9.11 6.58 6.40
N GLU A 121 9.12 6.89 5.10
CA GLU A 121 8.04 7.66 4.48
C GLU A 121 6.69 6.91 4.46
N ASN A 122 6.71 5.59 4.20
CA ASN A 122 5.51 4.76 4.32
C ASN A 122 4.92 4.83 5.74
N ALA A 123 5.76 4.74 6.78
CA ALA A 123 5.32 4.88 8.16
C ALA A 123 4.69 6.27 8.44
N ARG A 124 5.28 7.36 7.91
CA ARG A 124 4.69 8.70 8.03
C ARG A 124 3.33 8.80 7.34
N ARG A 125 3.15 8.19 6.17
CA ARG A 125 1.85 8.14 5.46
C ARG A 125 0.81 7.38 6.27
N ILE A 126 1.17 6.23 6.82
CA ILE A 126 0.30 5.42 7.67
C ILE A 126 -0.17 6.23 8.89
N GLU A 127 0.76 6.93 9.55
CA GLU A 127 0.41 7.73 10.72
C GLU A 127 -0.49 8.92 10.38
N ARG A 128 -0.20 9.65 9.31
CA ARG A 128 -1.10 10.72 8.83
C ARG A 128 -2.50 10.19 8.51
N PHE A 129 -2.59 9.04 7.84
CA PHE A 129 -3.87 8.41 7.54
C PHE A 129 -4.63 8.05 8.82
N ARG A 130 -3.95 7.48 9.82
CA ARG A 130 -4.53 7.13 11.11
C ARG A 130 -5.09 8.35 11.85
N VAL A 131 -4.35 9.46 11.86
CA VAL A 131 -4.79 10.73 12.48
C VAL A 131 -6.02 11.28 11.76
N LEU A 132 -5.96 11.44 10.43
CA LEU A 132 -7.07 11.96 9.63
C LEU A 132 -8.34 11.11 9.79
N LEU A 133 -8.21 9.79 9.83
CA LEU A 133 -9.34 8.89 9.99
C LEU A 133 -9.99 9.02 11.38
N ARG A 134 -9.19 9.21 12.43
CA ARG A 134 -9.71 9.45 13.80
C ARG A 134 -10.47 10.78 13.89
N GLU A 135 -9.92 11.83 13.30
CA GLU A 135 -10.56 13.16 13.28
C GLU A 135 -11.88 13.13 12.49
N ALA A 136 -11.88 12.49 11.32
CA ALA A 136 -13.05 12.41 10.46
C ALA A 136 -14.18 11.58 11.09
N THR A 137 -13.87 10.53 11.84
CA THR A 137 -14.88 9.73 12.54
C THR A 137 -15.39 10.39 13.81
N ALA A 138 -14.57 11.18 14.51
CA ALA A 138 -15.01 11.96 15.68
C ALA A 138 -15.96 13.11 15.31
N ALA A 139 -15.71 13.80 14.19
CA ALA A 139 -16.56 14.92 13.74
C ALA A 139 -17.97 14.49 13.28
N GLY A 140 -18.15 13.23 12.86
CA GLY A 140 -19.43 12.67 12.44
C GLY A 140 -20.36 12.24 13.58
N GLY A 141 -19.89 12.21 14.82
CA GLY A 141 -20.64 11.74 15.99
C GLY A 141 -21.45 12.80 16.74
N GLY A 142 -21.42 14.07 16.33
CA GLY A 142 -21.95 15.21 17.09
C GLY A 142 -23.27 15.83 16.61
N GLY A 143 -24.00 15.21 15.67
CA GLY A 143 -25.14 15.83 15.00
C GLY A 143 -26.49 15.16 15.28
N GLY A 144 -27.03 15.28 16.49
CA GLY A 144 -28.34 14.72 16.84
C GLY A 144 -29.00 15.30 18.10
N GLY A 145 -28.66 16.53 18.50
CA GLY A 145 -29.37 17.25 19.57
C GLY A 145 -30.43 18.16 18.98
N GLY A 146 -31.68 17.71 18.96
CA GLY A 146 -32.82 18.48 18.45
C GLY A 146 -32.98 19.81 19.18
N LYS A 147 -32.93 20.92 18.43
CA LYS A 147 -33.49 22.19 18.89
C LYS A 147 -34.94 22.24 18.41
N ALA A 148 -35.84 21.65 19.19
CA ALA A 148 -37.26 21.93 19.08
C ALA A 148 -37.45 23.43 19.36
N ARG A 149 -37.83 24.19 18.33
CA ARG A 149 -38.34 25.54 18.50
C ARG A 149 -39.77 25.39 19.03
N GLU A 150 -39.92 25.56 20.34
CA GLU A 150 -41.21 25.75 20.97
C GLU A 150 -41.71 27.15 20.59
N GLY A 151 -42.60 27.20 19.60
CA GLY A 151 -43.35 28.40 19.24
C GLY A 151 -44.45 28.62 20.27
N GLY A 152 -44.12 29.32 21.35
CA GLY A 152 -45.11 29.80 22.31
C GLY A 152 -45.99 30.86 21.68
N GLY A 153 -47.28 30.54 21.55
CA GLY A 153 -48.33 31.53 21.35
C GLY A 153 -48.54 32.35 22.63
N GLY A 154 -48.86 33.63 22.46
CA GLY A 154 -49.18 34.52 23.56
C GLY A 154 -49.96 35.74 23.06
N ALA A 155 -51.27 35.69 23.35
CA ALA A 155 -52.28 36.76 23.46
C ALA A 155 -52.49 37.74 22.28
#